data_AF-A0A8K0GBV4-F1
#
_entry.id   AF-A0A8K0GBV4-F1
#
_cell.length_a   1.000
_cell.length_b   1.000
_cell.length_c   1.000
_cell.angle_alpha   90.00
_cell.angle_beta   90.00
_cell.angle_gamma   90.00
#
_symmetry.space_group_name_H-M   'P 1'
#
loop_
_entity.id
_entity.type
_entity.pdbx_description
1 polymer ?
#
loop_
_entity_poly.entity_id
_entity_poly.type
_entity_poly.pdbx_seq_one_letter_code
_entity_poly.pdbx_strand_id
1 'polypeptide(L)'
;MFSKDIRMHFGLDKCKILSIQQGKVSDKDGQIIESLGGHESYKCLGLAQSRRLQHKAIKDKVSVTYLQRIAAILKSNLMVETQLKLFAVPVLTNTFGTVVYHPRSAVERLILP
;
A
#
# COMPACT_ATOMS: atom_id res chain seq x y z
N MET A 1 -3.02 -15.94 19.74
CA MET A 1 -3.50 -15.82 21.14
C MET A 1 -5.02 -15.93 21.17
N PHE A 2 -5.64 -16.69 22.08
CA PHE A 2 -7.11 -16.73 22.21
C PHE A 2 -7.58 -15.75 23.28
N SER A 3 -8.55 -14.89 22.96
CA SER A 3 -9.20 -14.05 23.95
C SER A 3 -10.46 -14.70 24.46
N LYS A 4 -10.55 -14.81 25.79
CA LYS A 4 -11.71 -15.39 26.48
C LYS A 4 -12.91 -14.45 26.47
N ASP A 5 -12.69 -13.14 26.52
CA ASP A 5 -13.76 -12.13 26.62
C ASP A 5 -14.55 -12.01 25.31
N ILE A 6 -13.85 -12.04 24.18
CA ILE A 6 -14.46 -11.98 22.84
C ILE A 6 -14.56 -13.36 22.16
N ARG A 7 -14.10 -14.42 22.83
CA ARG A 7 -14.12 -15.83 22.39
C ARG A 7 -13.57 -16.05 20.97
N MET A 8 -12.45 -15.40 20.64
CA MET A 8 -11.80 -15.57 19.33
C MET A 8 -10.27 -15.60 19.42
N HIS A 9 -9.65 -16.23 18.43
CA HIS A 9 -8.20 -16.16 18.23
C HIS A 9 -7.83 -14.83 17.56
N PHE A 10 -6.99 -14.05 18.23
CA PHE A 10 -6.27 -12.96 17.61
C PHE A 10 -5.19 -13.54 16.69
N GLY A 11 -5.29 -13.22 15.40
CA GLY A 11 -4.32 -13.54 14.34
C GLY A 11 -3.07 -12.67 14.43
N LEU A 12 -2.38 -12.75 15.57
CA LEU A 12 -1.16 -11.98 15.85
C LEU A 12 0.04 -12.44 15.03
N ASP A 13 -0.05 -13.62 14.40
CA ASP A 13 0.91 -14.14 13.41
C ASP A 13 1.10 -13.19 12.21
N LYS A 14 0.09 -12.36 11.92
CA LYS A 14 0.14 -11.35 10.85
C LYS A 14 0.56 -9.98 11.36
N CYS A 15 0.70 -9.80 12.66
CA CYS A 15 1.09 -8.54 13.27
C CYS A 15 2.61 -8.49 13.42
N LYS A 16 3.19 -7.31 13.20
CA LYS A 16 4.61 -7.04 13.45
C LYS A 16 4.75 -5.71 14.19
N ILE A 17 5.71 -5.61 15.10
CA ILE A 17 5.99 -4.39 15.86
C ILE A 17 7.22 -3.69 15.29
N LEU A 18 7.11 -2.40 14.95
CA LEU A 18 8.25 -1.56 14.59
C LEU A 18 8.63 -0.70 15.80
N SER A 19 9.67 -1.07 16.54
CA SER A 19 10.16 -0.26 17.67
C SER A 19 11.16 0.79 17.20
N ILE A 20 10.87 2.06 17.47
CA ILE A 20 11.76 3.18 17.11
C ILE A 20 12.20 3.88 18.39
N GLN A 21 13.50 3.86 18.68
CA GLN A 21 14.10 4.59 19.80
C GLN A 21 15.13 5.57 19.26
N GLN A 22 15.02 6.85 19.65
CA GLN A 22 15.90 7.93 19.19
C GLN A 22 16.10 7.97 17.66
N GLY A 23 15.05 7.65 16.90
CA GLY A 23 15.16 7.58 15.44
C GLY A 23 16.06 6.45 14.93
N LYS A 24 16.16 5.33 15.63
CA LYS A 24 16.73 4.07 15.12
C LYS A 24 15.75 2.93 15.35
N VAL A 25 15.70 1.98 14.42
CA VAL A 25 14.92 0.75 14.63
C VAL A 25 15.65 -0.03 15.71
N SER A 26 14.98 -0.29 16.82
CA SER A 26 15.49 -1.15 17.89
C SER A 26 14.78 -2.47 17.75
N ASP A 27 15.53 -3.56 17.72
CA ASP A 27 14.92 -4.86 17.92
C ASP A 27 14.57 -5.01 19.40
N LYS A 28 13.39 -5.55 19.69
CA LYS A 28 12.95 -5.82 21.07
C LYS A 28 12.50 -7.27 21.13
N ASP A 29 13.41 -8.12 21.57
CA ASP A 29 13.12 -9.53 21.78
C ASP A 29 12.23 -9.75 23.01
N GLY A 30 11.43 -10.82 22.96
CA GLY A 30 10.58 -11.26 24.08
C GLY A 30 9.14 -10.73 24.07
N GLN A 31 8.68 -10.11 22.97
CA GLN A 31 7.27 -9.69 22.84
C GLN A 31 6.40 -10.80 22.21
N ILE A 32 5.11 -10.80 22.56
CA ILE A 32 4.10 -11.74 22.01
C ILE A 32 3.92 -11.57 20.49
N ILE A 33 4.26 -10.39 19.96
CA ILE A 33 4.21 -10.06 18.53
C ILE A 33 5.65 -9.84 18.08
N GLU A 34 6.02 -10.49 16.98
CA GLU A 34 7.38 -10.41 16.44
C GLU A 34 7.73 -8.98 15.98
N SER A 35 8.99 -8.63 16.16
CA SER A 35 9.54 -7.36 15.69
C SER A 35 9.70 -7.36 14.18
N LEU A 36 9.49 -6.21 13.54
CA LEU A 36 9.79 -6.00 12.12
C LEU A 36 11.28 -5.65 12.00
N GLY A 37 12.06 -6.55 11.40
CA GLY A 37 13.50 -6.33 11.21
C GLY A 37 13.78 -5.05 10.43
N GLY A 38 14.93 -4.41 10.68
CA GLY A 38 15.28 -3.11 10.07
C GLY A 38 15.29 -3.10 8.52
N HIS A 39 15.45 -4.27 7.89
CA HIS A 39 15.41 -4.47 6.44
C HIS A 39 14.08 -5.04 5.91
N GLU A 40 13.16 -5.43 6.79
CA GLU A 40 11.87 -5.98 6.39
C GLU A 40 10.85 -4.87 6.10
N SER A 41 9.97 -5.12 5.13
CA SER A 41 8.85 -4.23 4.82
C SER A 41 7.53 -4.95 5.07
N TYR A 42 6.66 -4.34 5.86
CA TYR A 42 5.33 -4.85 6.11
C TYR A 42 4.37 -4.39 5.00
N LYS A 43 3.56 -5.30 4.45
CA LYS A 43 2.60 -4.95 3.39
C LYS A 43 1.27 -4.53 4.02
N CYS A 44 0.96 -3.24 3.99
CA CYS A 44 -0.32 -2.70 4.45
C CYS A 44 -1.08 -2.09 3.26
N LEU A 45 -2.35 -2.48 3.08
CA LEU A 45 -3.22 -2.03 1.97
C LEU A 45 -2.61 -2.21 0.56
N GLY A 46 -1.76 -3.23 0.39
CA GLY A 46 -1.09 -3.49 -0.89
C GLY A 46 0.23 -2.74 -1.11
N LEU A 47 0.58 -1.83 -0.21
CA LEU A 47 1.79 -1.01 -0.26
C LEU A 47 2.85 -1.53 0.71
N ALA A 48 4.11 -1.51 0.27
CA ALA A 48 5.23 -1.83 1.15
C ALA A 48 5.44 -0.65 2.10
N GLN A 49 5.11 -0.86 3.38
CA GLN A 49 5.38 0.07 4.46
C GLN A 49 6.63 -0.39 5.20
N SER A 50 7.63 0.48 5.22
CA SER A 50 8.84 0.35 6.04
C SER A 50 8.95 1.61 6.91
N ARG A 51 10.00 1.73 7.72
CA ARG A 51 10.28 2.89 8.58
C ARG A 51 10.15 4.23 7.83
N ARG A 52 10.51 4.26 6.54
CA ARG A 52 10.20 5.35 5.62
C ARG A 52 9.35 4.79 4.49
N LEU A 53 8.34 5.54 4.07
CA LEU A 53 7.63 5.26 2.82
C LEU A 53 8.63 5.34 1.67
N GLN A 54 8.89 4.21 1.00
CA GLN A 54 9.75 4.16 -0.18
C GLN A 54 9.02 4.76 -1.39
N HIS A 55 8.84 6.08 -1.40
CA HIS A 55 8.05 6.81 -2.39
C HIS A 55 8.45 6.46 -3.83
N LYS A 56 9.75 6.31 -4.10
CA LYS A 56 10.28 5.93 -5.41
C LYS A 56 9.80 4.54 -5.83
N ALA A 57 10.00 3.54 -4.98
CA ALA A 57 9.58 2.16 -5.26
C ALA A 57 8.05 2.04 -5.42
N ILE A 58 7.28 2.79 -4.62
CA ILE A 58 5.82 2.84 -4.74
C ILE A 58 5.44 3.46 -6.09
N LYS A 59 6.03 4.61 -6.44
CA LYS A 59 5.77 5.29 -7.71
C LYS A 59 6.09 4.40 -8.91
N ASP A 60 7.26 3.76 -8.93
CA ASP A 60 7.67 2.88 -10.03
C ASP A 60 6.68 1.71 -10.20
N LYS A 61 6.28 1.08 -9.10
CA LYS A 61 5.30 -0.02 -9.12
C LYS A 61 3.92 0.44 -9.61
N VAL A 62 3.46 1.59 -9.14
CA VAL A 62 2.18 2.20 -9.55
C VAL A 62 2.21 2.52 -11.04
N SER A 63 3.28 3.13 -11.54
CA SER A 63 3.44 3.45 -12.96
C SER A 63 3.41 2.21 -13.84
N VAL A 64 4.18 1.18 -13.48
CA VAL A 64 4.17 -0.11 -14.22
C VAL A 64 2.77 -0.72 -14.24
N THR A 65 2.12 -0.80 -13.07
CA THR A 65 0.78 -1.38 -12.95
C THR A 65 -0.26 -0.59 -13.76
N TYR A 66 -0.20 0.74 -13.71
CA TYR A 66 -1.12 1.60 -14.45
C TYR A 66 -0.98 1.41 -15.97
N LEU A 67 0.26 1.39 -16.49
CA LEU A 67 0.53 1.14 -17.91
C LEU A 67 0.10 -0.25 -18.35
N GLN A 68 0.33 -1.28 -17.52
CA GLN A 68 -0.15 -2.63 -17.78
C GLN A 68 -1.69 -2.68 -17.89
N ARG A 69 -2.40 -1.96 -17.00
CA ARG A 69 -3.86 -1.88 -17.05
C ARG A 69 -4.36 -1.14 -18.30
N ILE A 70 -3.70 -0.04 -18.69
CA ILE A 70 -4.01 0.64 -19.96
C ILE A 70 -3.81 -0.30 -21.14
N ALA A 71 -2.68 -1.01 -21.22
CA ALA A 71 -2.40 -1.94 -22.30
C ALA A 71 -3.44 -3.07 -22.39
N ALA A 72 -3.95 -3.54 -21.24
CA ALA A 72 -5.04 -4.52 -21.21
C ALA A 72 -6.37 -3.93 -21.71
N ILE A 73 -6.69 -2.69 -21.33
CA ILE A 73 -7.89 -1.97 -21.80
C ILE A 73 -7.86 -1.80 -23.32
N LEU A 74 -6.73 -1.36 -23.87
CA LEU A 74 -6.55 -1.15 -25.31
C LEU A 74 -6.69 -2.44 -26.13
N LYS A 75 -6.47 -3.61 -25.51
CA LYS A 75 -6.66 -4.93 -26.14
C LYS A 75 -8.08 -5.45 -26.00
N SER A 76 -8.94 -4.78 -25.24
CA SER A 76 -10.30 -5.22 -24.98
C SER A 76 -11.29 -4.50 -25.90
N ASN A 77 -12.35 -5.20 -26.31
CA ASN A 77 -13.39 -4.65 -27.18
C ASN A 77 -14.51 -3.92 -26.39
N LEU A 78 -14.22 -3.44 -25.17
CA LEU A 78 -15.19 -2.79 -24.29
C LEU A 78 -15.03 -1.25 -24.32
N MET A 79 -16.01 -0.55 -23.74
CA MET A 79 -15.97 0.91 -23.67
C MET A 79 -14.80 1.40 -22.81
N VAL A 80 -13.83 2.04 -23.47
CA VAL A 80 -12.56 2.47 -22.89
C VAL A 80 -12.76 3.39 -21.69
N GLU A 81 -13.71 4.32 -21.74
CA GLU A 81 -13.94 5.29 -20.67
C GLU A 81 -14.32 4.62 -19.33
N THR A 82 -15.27 3.68 -19.38
CA THR A 82 -15.71 2.93 -18.18
C THR A 82 -14.60 2.07 -17.62
N GLN A 83 -13.83 1.40 -18.49
CA GLN A 83 -12.72 0.57 -18.02
C GLN A 83 -11.56 1.41 -17.46
N LEU A 84 -11.29 2.57 -18.02
CA LEU A 84 -10.26 3.46 -17.50
C LEU A 84 -10.61 3.87 -16.06
N LYS A 85 -11.85 4.32 -15.84
CA LYS A 85 -12.39 4.74 -14.53
C LYS A 85 -12.44 3.59 -13.51
N LEU A 86 -12.88 2.40 -13.91
CA LEU A 86 -13.05 1.27 -13.00
C LEU A 86 -11.76 0.45 -12.76
N PHE A 87 -10.83 0.43 -13.72
CA PHE A 87 -9.69 -0.47 -13.68
C PHE A 87 -8.36 0.26 -13.60
N ALA A 88 -8.09 1.26 -14.43
CA ALA A 88 -6.78 1.92 -14.43
C ALA A 88 -6.67 3.01 -13.34
N VAL A 89 -7.66 3.90 -13.24
CA VAL A 89 -7.66 5.03 -12.30
C VAL A 89 -7.48 4.61 -10.83
N PRO A 90 -8.09 3.52 -10.32
CA PRO A 90 -7.95 3.13 -8.91
C PRO A 90 -6.51 2.82 -8.47
N VAL A 91 -5.61 2.49 -9.41
CA VAL A 91 -4.18 2.29 -9.12
C VAL A 91 -3.54 3.59 -8.63
N LEU A 92 -3.94 4.72 -9.21
CA LEU A 92 -3.47 6.04 -8.83
C LEU A 92 -4.14 6.50 -7.54
N THR A 93 -5.46 6.33 -7.43
CA THR A 93 -6.24 6.80 -6.27
C THR A 93 -5.87 6.08 -4.98
N ASN A 94 -5.57 4.78 -5.03
CA ASN A 94 -5.15 4.02 -3.85
C ASN A 94 -3.76 4.45 -3.31
N THR A 95 -3.03 5.28 -4.06
CA THR A 95 -1.74 5.85 -3.63
C THR A 95 -1.82 7.35 -3.35
N PHE A 96 -3.02 7.91 -3.42
CA PHE A 96 -3.28 9.30 -3.07
C PHE A 96 -2.93 9.54 -1.59
N GLY A 97 -2.07 10.53 -1.33
CA GLY A 97 -1.52 10.81 -0.01
C GLY A 97 -0.20 10.09 0.33
N THR A 98 0.15 9.02 -0.40
CA THR A 98 1.41 8.29 -0.23
C THR A 98 2.46 8.68 -1.28
N VAL A 99 2.02 9.06 -2.48
CA VAL A 99 2.89 9.54 -3.56
C VAL A 99 2.54 10.99 -3.86
N VAL A 100 3.56 11.85 -3.93
CA VAL A 100 3.39 13.25 -4.34
C VAL A 100 3.30 13.29 -5.87
N TYR A 101 2.14 13.67 -6.38
CA TYR A 101 1.88 13.85 -7.81
C TYR A 101 1.94 15.33 -8.17
N HIS A 102 2.64 15.65 -9.27
CA HIS A 102 2.69 17.01 -9.82
C HIS A 102 2.18 17.01 -11.28
N PRO A 103 1.19 17.85 -11.63
CA PRO A 103 0.38 18.67 -10.73
C PRO A 103 -0.66 17.82 -9.97
N ARG A 104 -0.88 18.12 -8.69
CA ARG A 104 -1.85 17.40 -7.82
C ARG A 104 -3.27 17.41 -8.39
N SER A 105 -3.63 18.52 -9.03
CA SER A 105 -4.92 18.73 -9.70
C SER A 105 -5.19 17.78 -10.87
N ALA A 106 -4.16 17.12 -11.43
CA ALA A 106 -4.37 16.12 -12.48
C ALA A 106 -5.02 14.84 -11.93
N VAL A 107 -4.64 14.42 -10.72
CA VAL A 107 -5.18 13.22 -10.09
C VAL A 107 -6.55 13.51 -9.47
N GLU A 108 -6.74 14.69 -8.88
CA GLU A 108 -8.03 15.09 -8.30
C GLU A 108 -9.14 15.18 -9.36
N ARG A 109 -8.84 15.65 -10.58
CA ARG A 109 -9.77 15.64 -11.71
C ARG A 109 -10.16 14.25 -12.22
N LEU A 110 -9.38 13.22 -11.89
CA LEU A 110 -9.71 11.83 -12.23
C LEU A 110 -10.56 11.15 -11.14
N ILE A 111 -10.65 11.77 -9.95
CA ILE A 111 -11.31 11.22 -8.76
C ILE A 111 -12.65 11.90 -8.49
N LEU A 112 -12.73 13.21 -8.73
CA LEU A 112 -13.92 14.01 -8.46
C LEU A 112 -14.81 14.09 -9.72
N PRO A 113 -16.15 13.96 -9.56
CA PRO A 113 -17.10 14.10 -10.66
C PRO A 113 -17.14 15.53 -11.23
#